data_AF-A0A0S8F016-F1
#
_entry.id   AF-A0A0S8F016-F1
#
_cell.length_a   1.000
_cell.length_b   1.000
_cell.length_c   1.000
_cell.angle_alpha   90.00
_cell.angle_beta   90.00
_cell.angle_gamma   90.00
#
_symmetry.space_group_name_H-M   'P 1'
#
loop_
_entity.id
_entity.type
_entity.pdbx_description
1 polymer ?
#
loop_
_entity_poly.entity_id
_entity_poly.type
_entity_poly.pdbx_seq_one_letter_code
_entity_poly.pdbx_strand_id
1 'polypeptide(L)'
;MIEINASDGDIGFHFLMDGDDLLAGGITDPNGKKVFQDQAKGPLADQKLTETFAESAEPLCWEDPDADEEDLEDIVTLEEFLERWAEGTYTFSGRGEGGEKATGETELTYMLPAAPADVDFDGTQITWDAGDDLGNCASYNDLTNLVSEGVLPEHPENVNVDAYEVVLEPDVEDGDPIGNLVFSIRVPGDIMTTAVTVPAEYLASLPVDTPVKVEVGAIGGEDNATFTEEDGFCANEDQGCDDEEE
;
A
#
# COMPACT_ATOMS: atom_id res chain seq x y z
N MET A 1 -7.30 -3.16 5.25
CA MET A 1 -7.26 -2.90 3.80
C MET A 1 -6.38 -3.94 3.14
N ILE A 2 -6.62 -4.18 1.86
CA ILE A 2 -5.70 -4.90 0.97
C ILE A 2 -4.85 -3.85 0.27
N GLU A 3 -3.54 -4.07 0.21
CA GLU A 3 -2.59 -3.26 -0.53
C GLU A 3 -1.88 -4.14 -1.54
N ILE A 4 -1.64 -3.61 -2.74
CA ILE A 4 -0.92 -4.31 -3.82
C ILE A 4 0.15 -3.36 -4.33
N ASN A 5 1.41 -3.79 -4.35
CA ASN A 5 2.43 -3.15 -5.17
C ASN A 5 2.39 -3.79 -6.56
N ALA A 6 1.89 -3.03 -7.54
CA ALA A 6 1.69 -3.49 -8.90
C ALA A 6 3.03 -3.67 -9.66
N SER A 7 4.04 -2.86 -9.32
CA SER A 7 5.37 -2.91 -9.94
C SER A 7 6.21 -4.05 -9.37
N ASP A 8 6.25 -4.22 -8.04
CA ASP A 8 6.98 -5.33 -7.41
C ASP A 8 6.20 -6.65 -7.47
N GLY A 9 4.88 -6.55 -7.63
CA GLY A 9 3.98 -7.69 -7.69
C GLY A 9 3.94 -8.44 -6.36
N ASP A 10 3.65 -7.74 -5.29
CA ASP A 10 3.33 -8.32 -3.99
C ASP A 10 1.96 -7.83 -3.48
N ILE A 11 1.49 -8.46 -2.41
CA ILE A 11 0.17 -8.19 -1.86
C ILE A 11 0.13 -8.31 -0.33
N GLY A 12 -0.38 -7.27 0.32
CA GLY A 12 -0.39 -7.08 1.77
C GLY A 12 -1.78 -6.89 2.38
N PHE A 13 -1.88 -7.19 3.69
CA PHE A 13 -3.05 -6.86 4.51
C PHE A 13 -2.64 -5.94 5.65
N HIS A 14 -3.16 -4.72 5.64
CA HIS A 14 -2.83 -3.68 6.62
C HIS A 14 -4.02 -3.42 7.53
N PHE A 15 -3.75 -3.18 8.82
CA PHE A 15 -4.76 -2.72 9.75
C PHE A 15 -4.21 -1.70 10.75
N LEU A 16 -5.09 -0.78 11.12
CA LEU A 16 -4.91 0.15 12.23
C LEU A 16 -6.02 -0.09 13.26
N MET A 17 -5.63 -0.21 14.52
CA MET A 17 -6.55 -0.21 15.65
C MET A 17 -6.21 0.97 16.54
N ASP A 18 -7.12 1.93 16.64
CA ASP A 18 -7.06 3.06 17.56
C ASP A 18 -8.09 2.86 18.70
N GLY A 19 -7.69 3.15 19.93
CA GLY A 19 -8.60 3.14 21.07
C GLY A 19 -7.97 3.70 22.34
N ASP A 20 -8.80 4.15 23.27
CA ASP A 20 -8.31 4.77 24.50
C ASP A 20 -7.91 3.73 25.57
N ASP A 21 -6.68 3.83 26.08
CA ASP A 21 -6.21 3.17 27.29
C ASP A 21 -6.40 1.62 27.33
N LEU A 22 -6.05 0.94 26.24
CA LEU A 22 -6.21 -0.51 26.11
C LEU A 22 -5.10 -1.33 26.79
N LEU A 23 -5.48 -2.43 27.43
CA LEU A 23 -4.55 -3.47 27.92
C LEU A 23 -4.31 -4.58 26.89
N ALA A 24 -5.25 -4.76 25.96
CA ALA A 24 -5.18 -5.74 24.88
C ALA A 24 -6.16 -5.35 23.77
N GLY A 25 -5.75 -5.60 22.54
CA GLY A 25 -6.52 -5.52 21.32
C GLY A 25 -6.62 -6.88 20.62
N GLY A 26 -7.54 -7.00 19.68
CA GLY A 26 -7.61 -8.16 18.83
C GLY A 26 -8.66 -8.03 17.74
N ILE A 27 -8.46 -8.81 16.68
CA ILE A 27 -9.27 -8.79 15.46
C ILE A 27 -9.88 -10.17 15.26
N THR A 28 -11.17 -10.19 14.93
CA THR A 28 -11.92 -11.38 14.55
C THR A 28 -12.46 -11.21 13.14
N ASP A 29 -12.25 -12.21 12.30
CA ASP A 29 -12.73 -12.23 10.91
C ASP A 29 -14.27 -12.42 10.84
N PRO A 30 -14.87 -12.29 9.65
CA PRO A 30 -16.31 -12.46 9.45
C PRO A 30 -16.84 -13.85 9.84
N ASN A 31 -15.98 -14.86 9.88
CA ASN A 31 -16.29 -16.23 10.27
C ASN A 31 -16.14 -16.48 11.77
N GLY A 32 -15.79 -15.45 12.56
CA GLY A 32 -15.59 -15.55 14.00
C GLY A 32 -14.22 -16.11 14.41
N LYS A 33 -13.28 -16.27 13.48
CA LYS A 33 -11.91 -16.70 13.76
C LYS A 33 -11.06 -15.50 14.15
N LYS A 34 -10.32 -15.64 15.25
CA LYS A 34 -9.35 -14.63 15.67
C LYS A 34 -8.16 -14.63 14.72
N VAL A 35 -7.85 -13.48 14.12
CA VAL A 35 -6.72 -13.30 13.20
C VAL A 35 -5.58 -12.51 13.83
N PHE A 36 -5.86 -11.67 14.84
CA PHE A 36 -4.84 -10.90 15.55
C PHE A 36 -5.16 -10.77 17.04
N GLN A 37 -4.11 -10.67 17.87
CA GLN A 37 -4.22 -10.26 19.27
C GLN A 37 -2.88 -9.73 19.79
N ASP A 38 -2.93 -8.59 20.45
CA ASP A 38 -1.82 -8.05 21.23
C ASP A 38 -2.17 -8.00 22.73
N GLN A 39 -1.16 -7.70 23.55
CA GLN A 39 -1.36 -7.46 24.98
C GLN A 39 -0.19 -6.66 25.56
N ALA A 40 -0.51 -5.53 26.18
CA ALA A 40 0.46 -4.78 26.97
C ALA A 40 0.95 -5.59 28.17
N LYS A 41 2.26 -5.51 28.45
CA LYS A 41 2.90 -6.21 29.57
C LYS A 41 3.83 -5.27 30.34
N GLY A 42 4.01 -5.54 31.63
CA GLY A 42 4.92 -4.79 32.48
C GLY A 42 4.56 -3.30 32.54
N PRO A 43 5.55 -2.38 32.49
CA PRO A 43 5.31 -0.94 32.54
C PRO A 43 4.37 -0.43 31.43
N LEU A 44 4.35 -1.09 30.26
CA LEU A 44 3.42 -0.72 29.19
C LEU A 44 1.96 -1.04 29.56
N ALA A 45 1.70 -2.05 30.39
CA ALA A 45 0.35 -2.31 30.89
C ALA A 45 -0.14 -1.26 31.91
N ASP A 46 0.78 -0.54 32.54
CA ASP A 46 0.45 0.61 33.39
C ASP A 46 0.17 1.86 32.55
N GLN A 47 0.87 2.02 31.41
CA GLN A 47 0.69 3.15 30.47
C GLN A 47 -0.39 2.96 29.42
N LYS A 48 -0.79 1.71 29.16
CA LYS A 48 -1.79 1.28 28.16
C LYS A 48 -1.33 1.47 26.71
N LEU A 49 -2.01 0.77 25.80
CA LEU A 49 -1.92 0.92 24.36
C LEU A 49 -2.98 1.92 23.92
N THR A 50 -2.62 2.81 23.00
CA THR A 50 -3.57 3.71 22.34
C THR A 50 -3.77 3.37 20.87
N GLU A 51 -2.75 2.80 20.24
CA GLU A 51 -2.76 2.49 18.82
C GLU A 51 -1.93 1.22 18.56
N THR A 52 -2.41 0.39 17.65
CA THR A 52 -1.67 -0.72 17.06
C THR A 52 -1.82 -0.63 15.55
N PHE A 53 -0.69 -0.48 14.86
CA PHE A 53 -0.59 -0.63 13.42
C PHE A 53 0.23 -1.88 13.12
N ALA A 54 -0.21 -2.69 12.16
CA ALA A 54 0.57 -3.79 11.64
C ALA A 54 0.18 -4.13 10.20
N GLU A 55 1.17 -4.68 9.52
CA GLU A 55 1.12 -5.12 8.13
C GLU A 55 1.46 -6.61 8.10
N SER A 56 0.88 -7.37 7.18
CA SER A 56 1.32 -8.74 6.92
C SER A 56 2.69 -8.73 6.22
N ALA A 57 3.36 -9.87 6.20
CA ALA A 57 4.36 -10.06 5.16
C ALA A 57 3.67 -10.01 3.79
N GLU A 58 4.37 -9.51 2.77
CA GLU A 58 3.87 -9.27 1.43
C GLU A 58 4.52 -10.29 0.49
N PRO A 59 3.88 -11.46 0.30
CA PRO A 59 4.39 -12.43 -0.66
C PRO A 59 4.23 -11.92 -2.09
N LEU A 60 5.12 -12.37 -2.96
CA LEU A 60 4.93 -12.21 -4.41
C LEU A 60 3.61 -12.84 -4.85
N CYS A 61 2.88 -12.14 -5.71
CA CYS A 61 1.64 -12.58 -6.33
C CYS A 61 1.85 -13.11 -7.77
N TRP A 62 3.10 -13.09 -8.25
CA TRP A 62 3.50 -13.47 -9.60
C TRP A 62 4.84 -14.21 -9.63
N GLU A 63 5.13 -14.88 -10.74
CA GLU A 63 6.43 -15.50 -10.99
C GLU A 63 7.42 -14.45 -11.51
N ASP A 64 8.03 -13.70 -10.60
CA ASP A 64 9.08 -12.74 -10.93
C ASP A 64 10.29 -13.46 -11.55
N PRO A 65 10.71 -13.13 -12.79
CA PRO A 65 11.86 -13.74 -13.44
C PRO A 65 13.20 -13.43 -12.77
N ASP A 66 13.27 -12.36 -11.97
CA ASP A 66 14.48 -11.87 -11.33
C ASP A 66 14.56 -12.23 -9.83
N ALA A 67 13.50 -12.79 -9.26
CA ALA A 67 13.47 -13.27 -7.88
C ALA A 67 14.33 -14.53 -7.66
N ASP A 68 14.90 -14.65 -6.46
CA ASP A 68 15.67 -15.83 -6.07
C ASP A 68 14.75 -17.06 -5.89
N GLU A 69 15.31 -18.27 -6.01
CA GLU A 69 14.53 -19.53 -5.89
C GLU A 69 13.75 -19.62 -4.56
N GLU A 70 14.25 -19.01 -3.47
CA GLU A 70 13.58 -19.01 -2.16
C GLU A 70 12.30 -18.16 -2.16
N ASP A 71 12.27 -17.03 -2.89
CA ASP A 71 11.11 -16.13 -2.95
C ASP A 71 9.99 -16.71 -3.82
N LEU A 72 10.37 -17.49 -4.86
CA LEU A 72 9.43 -18.18 -5.74
C LEU A 72 8.78 -19.42 -5.09
N GLU A 73 9.30 -19.93 -3.97
CA GLU A 73 8.71 -21.07 -3.26
C GLU A 73 7.38 -20.69 -2.55
N ASP A 74 7.18 -19.40 -2.27
CA ASP A 74 6.07 -18.89 -1.46
C ASP A 74 5.16 -17.88 -2.21
N ILE A 75 5.04 -18.00 -3.54
CA ILE A 75 4.09 -17.21 -4.33
C ILE A 75 2.66 -17.43 -3.82
N VAL A 76 1.93 -16.33 -3.65
CA VAL A 76 0.52 -16.30 -3.26
C VAL A 76 -0.26 -15.52 -4.30
N THR A 77 -0.90 -16.24 -5.21
CA THR A 77 -1.74 -15.62 -6.24
C THR A 77 -2.83 -14.74 -5.61
N LEU A 78 -3.35 -13.78 -6.38
CA LEU A 78 -4.44 -12.92 -5.92
C LEU A 78 -5.61 -13.72 -5.34
N GLU A 79 -6.08 -14.77 -6.03
CA GLU A 79 -7.18 -15.61 -5.56
C GLU A 79 -6.84 -16.29 -4.21
N GLU A 80 -5.64 -16.86 -4.06
CA GLU A 80 -5.20 -17.47 -2.81
C GLU A 80 -5.08 -16.46 -1.66
N PHE A 81 -4.66 -15.23 -1.95
CA PHE A 81 -4.63 -14.16 -0.96
C PHE A 81 -6.04 -13.79 -0.50
N LEU A 82 -6.99 -13.60 -1.43
CA LEU A 82 -8.38 -13.30 -1.11
C LEU A 82 -9.02 -14.43 -0.30
N GLU A 83 -8.71 -15.70 -0.59
CA GLU A 83 -9.17 -16.85 0.21
C GLU A 83 -8.66 -16.83 1.67
N ARG A 84 -7.46 -16.27 1.92
CA ARG A 84 -6.92 -16.12 3.29
C ARG A 84 -7.67 -15.05 4.08
N TRP A 85 -8.12 -14.00 3.39
CA TRP A 85 -8.76 -12.81 3.95
C TRP A 85 -10.21 -12.70 3.47
N ALA A 86 -11.10 -13.45 4.09
CA ALA A 86 -12.51 -13.48 3.74
C ALA A 86 -13.14 -12.08 3.79
N GLU A 87 -13.81 -11.66 2.70
CA GLU A 87 -14.59 -10.43 2.68
C GLU A 87 -15.70 -10.41 3.74
N GLY A 88 -16.07 -9.21 4.17
CA GLY A 88 -17.14 -8.94 5.12
C GLY A 88 -16.68 -8.19 6.36
N THR A 89 -17.52 -8.20 7.39
CA THR A 89 -17.27 -7.39 8.59
C THR A 89 -16.22 -8.01 9.51
N TYR A 90 -15.11 -7.30 9.69
CA TYR A 90 -14.11 -7.60 10.71
C TYR A 90 -14.45 -6.87 12.01
N THR A 91 -14.32 -7.58 13.14
CA THR A 91 -14.57 -7.00 14.47
C THR A 91 -13.25 -6.74 15.19
N PHE A 92 -13.02 -5.48 15.54
CA PHE A 92 -11.95 -5.03 16.41
C PHE A 92 -12.45 -5.00 17.85
N SER A 93 -11.65 -5.52 18.78
CA SER A 93 -12.00 -5.58 20.19
C SER A 93 -10.85 -5.05 21.05
N GLY A 94 -11.16 -4.08 21.91
CA GLY A 94 -10.24 -3.55 22.90
C GLY A 94 -10.69 -3.92 24.32
N ARG A 95 -9.74 -4.14 25.23
CA ARG A 95 -10.02 -4.32 26.65
C ARG A 95 -9.22 -3.33 27.49
N GLY A 96 -9.88 -2.42 28.19
CA GLY A 96 -9.27 -1.45 29.09
C GLY A 96 -9.02 -1.98 30.51
N GLU A 97 -8.62 -1.09 31.41
CA GLU A 97 -8.50 -1.39 32.84
C GLU A 97 -9.87 -1.72 33.47
N GLY A 98 -9.91 -2.59 34.47
CA GLY A 98 -11.17 -3.01 35.10
C GLY A 98 -12.07 -3.93 34.25
N GLY A 99 -11.66 -4.29 33.03
CA GLY A 99 -12.38 -5.23 32.15
C GLY A 99 -13.40 -4.57 31.22
N GLU A 100 -13.36 -3.25 31.10
CA GLU A 100 -14.12 -2.50 30.09
C GLU A 100 -13.77 -2.99 28.68
N LYS A 101 -14.77 -3.03 27.80
CA LYS A 101 -14.61 -3.50 26.42
C LYS A 101 -14.98 -2.40 25.45
N ALA A 102 -14.14 -2.20 24.45
CA ALA A 102 -14.45 -1.42 23.27
C ALA A 102 -14.60 -2.38 22.07
N THR A 103 -15.45 -2.02 21.12
CA THR A 103 -15.64 -2.76 19.88
C THR A 103 -15.78 -1.78 18.73
N GLY A 104 -15.07 -2.05 17.66
CA GLY A 104 -15.20 -1.39 16.35
C GLY A 104 -15.43 -2.45 15.28
N GLU A 105 -16.01 -2.05 14.17
CA GLU A 105 -16.25 -2.90 13.02
C GLU A 105 -15.84 -2.13 11.76
N THR A 106 -15.28 -2.84 10.79
CA THR A 106 -14.97 -2.33 9.45
C THR A 106 -15.30 -3.41 8.43
N GLU A 107 -15.65 -3.02 7.21
CA GLU A 107 -15.88 -3.97 6.13
C GLU A 107 -14.56 -4.18 5.37
N LEU A 108 -14.20 -5.44 5.11
CA LEU A 108 -13.21 -5.76 4.09
C LEU A 108 -13.95 -6.12 2.81
N THR A 109 -13.64 -5.46 1.71
CA THR A 109 -14.22 -5.77 0.39
C THR A 109 -13.13 -6.23 -0.57
N TYR A 110 -13.52 -6.86 -1.66
CA TYR A 110 -12.63 -7.14 -2.80
C TYR A 110 -12.77 -6.11 -3.93
N MET A 111 -13.20 -4.89 -3.58
CA MET A 111 -13.18 -3.75 -4.51
C MET A 111 -11.74 -3.23 -4.57
N LEU A 112 -10.95 -3.77 -5.49
CA LEU A 112 -9.54 -3.40 -5.69
C LEU A 112 -9.44 -2.38 -6.83
N PRO A 113 -8.95 -1.15 -6.59
CA PRO A 113 -8.75 -0.17 -7.67
C PRO A 113 -7.65 -0.64 -8.63
N ALA A 114 -7.74 -0.26 -9.91
CA ALA A 114 -6.65 -0.51 -10.84
C ALA A 114 -5.39 0.28 -10.47
N ALA A 115 -4.23 -0.30 -10.74
CA ALA A 115 -2.93 0.35 -10.61
C ALA A 115 -2.88 1.63 -11.47
N PRO A 116 -2.33 2.75 -10.97
CA PRO A 116 -2.00 3.89 -11.82
C PRO A 116 -1.06 3.48 -12.96
N ALA A 117 -1.26 4.06 -14.15
CA ALA A 117 -0.44 3.78 -15.33
C ALA A 117 0.40 4.99 -15.70
N ASP A 118 1.43 4.79 -16.53
CA ASP A 118 2.25 5.87 -17.12
C ASP A 118 2.71 6.90 -16.06
N VAL A 119 3.19 6.40 -14.90
CA VAL A 119 3.76 7.23 -13.83
C VAL A 119 5.04 7.87 -14.34
N ASP A 120 5.17 9.18 -14.20
CA ASP A 120 6.30 9.95 -14.73
C ASP A 120 6.64 11.16 -13.84
N PHE A 121 7.89 11.61 -13.91
CA PHE A 121 8.38 12.80 -13.22
C PHE A 121 9.31 13.64 -14.09
N ASP A 122 8.89 14.88 -14.38
CA ASP A 122 9.63 15.79 -15.27
C ASP A 122 10.71 16.65 -14.58
N GLY A 123 11.03 16.33 -13.32
CA GLY A 123 11.90 17.12 -12.45
C GLY A 123 11.15 18.16 -11.60
N THR A 124 9.87 18.44 -11.88
CA THR A 124 9.05 19.39 -11.12
C THR A 124 7.62 18.92 -10.84
N GLN A 125 7.10 18.03 -11.68
CA GLN A 125 5.74 17.55 -11.63
C GLN A 125 5.72 16.04 -11.82
N ILE A 126 4.94 15.38 -10.96
CA ILE A 126 4.60 13.97 -11.07
C ILE A 126 3.28 13.87 -11.84
N THR A 127 3.20 12.97 -12.81
CA THR A 127 1.99 12.69 -13.59
C THR A 127 1.71 11.19 -13.63
N TRP A 128 0.45 10.84 -13.85
CA TRP A 128 0.02 9.46 -14.05
C TRP A 128 -1.26 9.43 -14.89
N ASP A 129 -1.59 8.26 -15.43
CA ASP A 129 -2.88 7.94 -16.01
C ASP A 129 -3.63 6.92 -15.13
N ALA A 130 -4.93 6.77 -15.35
CA ALA A 130 -5.68 5.67 -14.76
C ALA A 130 -5.32 4.36 -15.50
N GLY A 131 -4.93 3.32 -14.78
CA GLY A 131 -4.72 2.00 -15.37
C GLY A 131 -5.97 1.15 -15.43
N ASP A 132 -5.81 -0.09 -15.86
CA ASP A 132 -6.88 -1.05 -16.10
C ASP A 132 -6.66 -2.43 -15.46
N ASP A 133 -5.50 -2.67 -14.83
CA ASP A 133 -5.15 -3.93 -14.19
C ASP A 133 -4.47 -3.76 -12.81
N LEU A 134 -3.89 -4.84 -12.28
CA LEU A 134 -3.19 -4.84 -10.98
C LEU A 134 -1.68 -5.07 -11.18
N GLY A 135 -1.14 -4.61 -12.31
CA GLY A 135 0.26 -4.79 -12.72
C GLY A 135 0.66 -6.26 -12.73
N ASN A 136 1.78 -6.56 -12.09
CA ASN A 136 2.36 -7.90 -12.07
C ASN A 136 1.44 -8.94 -11.38
N CYS A 137 0.56 -8.52 -10.44
CA CYS A 137 -0.32 -9.45 -9.75
C CYS A 137 -1.43 -10.07 -10.60
N ALA A 138 -1.96 -9.33 -11.57
CA ALA A 138 -3.01 -9.84 -12.44
C ALA A 138 -3.19 -8.94 -13.67
N SER A 139 -3.13 -9.53 -14.85
CA SER A 139 -3.40 -8.82 -16.10
C SER A 139 -4.90 -8.55 -16.29
N TYR A 140 -5.24 -7.62 -17.18
CA TYR A 140 -6.62 -7.34 -17.58
C TYR A 140 -7.46 -8.60 -17.90
N ASN A 141 -6.87 -9.58 -18.60
CA ASN A 141 -7.59 -10.80 -18.97
C ASN A 141 -7.83 -11.73 -17.76
N ASP A 142 -6.88 -11.79 -16.83
CA ASP A 142 -7.01 -12.58 -15.60
C ASP A 142 -8.11 -11.99 -14.73
N LEU A 143 -8.12 -10.66 -14.56
CA LEU A 143 -9.15 -9.92 -13.84
C LEU A 143 -10.53 -10.10 -14.46
N THR A 144 -10.64 -10.06 -15.79
CA THR A 144 -11.88 -10.37 -16.49
C THR A 144 -12.39 -11.78 -16.16
N ASN A 145 -11.49 -12.77 -16.06
CA ASN A 145 -11.87 -14.13 -15.69
C ASN A 145 -12.33 -14.20 -14.23
N LEU A 146 -11.59 -13.60 -13.30
CA LEU A 146 -11.92 -13.57 -11.87
C LEU A 146 -13.28 -12.93 -11.60
N VAL A 147 -13.62 -11.85 -12.31
CA VAL A 147 -14.96 -11.24 -12.26
C VAL A 147 -16.01 -12.21 -12.82
N SER A 148 -15.73 -12.88 -13.94
CA SER A 148 -16.68 -13.82 -14.55
C SER A 148 -16.96 -15.06 -13.69
N GLU A 149 -15.98 -15.45 -12.88
CA GLU A 149 -16.05 -16.56 -11.92
C GLU A 149 -16.69 -16.14 -10.59
N GLY A 150 -16.82 -14.82 -10.37
CA GLY A 150 -17.40 -14.25 -9.16
C GLY A 150 -16.43 -14.20 -7.98
N VAL A 151 -15.13 -14.28 -8.24
CA VAL A 151 -14.07 -14.06 -7.24
C VAL A 151 -13.98 -12.57 -6.92
N LEU A 152 -13.95 -11.71 -7.95
CA LEU A 152 -14.01 -10.27 -7.80
C LEU A 152 -15.44 -9.76 -8.04
N PRO A 153 -15.93 -8.81 -7.22
CA PRO A 153 -17.26 -8.21 -7.41
C PRO A 153 -17.35 -7.30 -8.65
N GLU A 154 -16.23 -6.67 -9.01
CA GLU A 154 -16.11 -5.71 -10.11
C GLU A 154 -14.67 -5.73 -10.66
N HIS A 155 -14.51 -5.40 -11.95
CA HIS A 155 -13.19 -5.30 -12.55
C HIS A 155 -12.45 -4.07 -12.01
N PRO A 156 -11.14 -4.15 -11.68
CA PRO A 156 -10.39 -3.03 -11.09
C PRO A 156 -10.49 -1.71 -11.85
N GLU A 157 -10.49 -1.73 -13.19
CA GLU A 157 -10.70 -0.54 -14.04
C GLU A 157 -12.01 0.23 -13.74
N ASN A 158 -13.01 -0.42 -13.16
CA ASN A 158 -14.32 0.15 -12.87
C ASN A 158 -14.52 0.49 -11.38
N VAL A 159 -13.58 0.10 -10.51
CA VAL A 159 -13.63 0.45 -9.09
C VAL A 159 -13.38 1.95 -8.95
N ASN A 160 -14.24 2.65 -8.21
CA ASN A 160 -14.08 4.09 -7.98
C ASN A 160 -12.84 4.36 -7.13
N VAL A 161 -11.97 5.24 -7.63
CA VAL A 161 -10.84 5.77 -6.86
C VAL A 161 -11.34 6.93 -6.01
N ASP A 162 -11.23 6.81 -4.70
CA ASP A 162 -11.62 7.84 -3.73
C ASP A 162 -10.48 8.85 -3.54
N ALA A 163 -9.23 8.39 -3.58
CA ALA A 163 -8.03 9.22 -3.49
C ALA A 163 -6.86 8.62 -4.28
N TYR A 164 -5.93 9.47 -4.68
CA TYR A 164 -4.57 9.06 -5.04
C TYR A 164 -3.61 9.46 -3.93
N GLU A 165 -2.68 8.57 -3.58
CA GLU A 165 -1.49 8.89 -2.81
C GLU A 165 -0.31 9.03 -3.78
N VAL A 166 0.42 10.14 -3.69
CA VAL A 166 1.56 10.42 -4.57
C VAL A 166 2.78 10.63 -3.68
N VAL A 167 3.80 9.81 -3.89
CA VAL A 167 5.04 9.79 -3.13
C VAL A 167 6.22 10.03 -4.07
N LEU A 168 7.16 10.85 -3.61
CA LEU A 168 8.47 11.00 -4.21
C LEU A 168 9.49 10.87 -3.09
N GLU A 169 10.39 9.91 -3.22
CA GLU A 169 11.40 9.61 -2.23
C GLU A 169 12.79 9.45 -2.86
N PRO A 170 13.87 9.81 -2.14
CA PRO A 170 15.22 9.54 -2.59
C PRO A 170 15.52 8.04 -2.60
N ASP A 171 16.00 7.55 -3.74
CA ASP A 171 16.47 6.18 -3.90
C ASP A 171 17.96 6.12 -3.57
N VAL A 172 18.24 5.87 -2.29
CA VAL A 172 19.60 5.93 -1.71
C VAL A 172 19.81 4.77 -0.75
N GLU A 173 21.08 4.46 -0.45
CA GLU A 173 21.42 3.36 0.46
C GLU A 173 20.74 3.47 1.84
N ASP A 174 20.35 2.32 2.39
CA ASP A 174 19.78 2.19 3.72
C ASP A 174 20.60 2.91 4.80
N GLY A 175 19.92 3.78 5.53
CA GLY A 175 20.51 4.57 6.61
C GLY A 175 21.12 5.90 6.17
N ASP A 176 21.09 6.24 4.88
CA ASP A 176 21.33 7.61 4.45
C ASP A 176 20.25 8.53 5.02
N PRO A 177 20.61 9.63 5.71
CA PRO A 177 19.62 10.58 6.22
C PRO A 177 18.75 11.22 5.13
N ILE A 178 19.21 11.27 3.87
CA ILE A 178 18.48 11.81 2.73
C ILE A 178 17.25 10.96 2.42
N GLY A 179 17.31 9.63 2.57
CA GLY A 179 16.16 8.75 2.36
C GLY A 179 14.96 9.04 3.28
N ASN A 180 15.14 9.82 4.35
CA ASN A 180 14.04 10.26 5.22
C ASN A 180 13.34 11.54 4.72
N LEU A 181 13.84 12.16 3.64
CA LEU A 181 13.23 13.32 3.02
C LEU A 181 12.20 12.84 2.01
N VAL A 182 11.01 12.45 2.49
CA VAL A 182 9.91 11.98 1.64
C VAL A 182 8.93 13.11 1.38
N PHE A 183 8.53 13.29 0.11
CA PHE A 183 7.35 14.07 -0.24
C PHE A 183 6.17 13.12 -0.46
N SER A 184 5.13 13.23 0.36
CA SER A 184 3.87 12.48 0.18
C SER A 184 2.68 13.43 0.24
N ILE A 185 1.70 13.21 -0.64
CA ILE A 185 0.42 13.93 -0.65
C ILE A 185 -0.71 13.02 -1.09
N ARG A 186 -1.88 13.17 -0.44
CA ARG A 186 -3.13 12.60 -0.92
C ARG A 186 -3.96 13.64 -1.65
N VAL A 187 -4.42 13.29 -2.85
CA VAL A 187 -5.33 14.10 -3.67
C VAL A 187 -6.64 13.35 -3.93
N PRO A 188 -7.77 14.05 -4.16
CA PRO A 188 -9.02 13.39 -4.50
C PRO A 188 -8.91 12.53 -5.77
N GLY A 189 -9.60 11.39 -5.81
CA GLY A 189 -9.62 10.52 -6.99
C GLY A 189 -10.30 11.17 -8.21
N ASP A 190 -11.16 12.18 -7.99
CA ASP A 190 -11.81 12.97 -9.04
C ASP A 190 -11.03 14.24 -9.44
N ILE A 191 -9.72 14.28 -9.16
CA ILE A 191 -8.87 15.41 -9.52
C ILE A 191 -8.93 15.68 -11.04
N MET A 192 -9.06 16.96 -11.40
CA MET A 192 -9.24 17.40 -12.79
C MET A 192 -8.07 17.04 -13.72
N THR A 193 -6.88 16.91 -13.14
CA THR A 193 -5.63 16.54 -13.82
C THR A 193 -4.85 15.62 -12.89
N THR A 194 -4.50 14.44 -13.37
CA THR A 194 -3.68 13.43 -12.69
C THR A 194 -2.22 13.87 -12.65
N ALA A 195 -1.98 14.94 -11.89
CA ALA A 195 -0.68 15.56 -11.76
C ALA A 195 -0.52 16.30 -10.43
N VAL A 196 0.67 16.24 -9.85
CA VAL A 196 1.05 16.96 -8.62
C VAL A 196 2.37 17.69 -8.85
N THR A 197 2.41 18.97 -8.50
CA THR A 197 3.67 19.73 -8.49
C THR A 197 4.43 19.48 -7.20
N VAL A 198 5.68 19.08 -7.32
CA VAL A 198 6.59 18.88 -6.19
C VAL A 198 7.08 20.25 -5.68
N PRO A 199 7.05 20.51 -4.37
CA PRO A 199 7.51 21.79 -3.83
C PRO A 199 8.97 22.08 -4.18
N ALA A 200 9.25 23.28 -4.70
CA ALA A 200 10.61 23.67 -5.06
C ALA A 200 11.56 23.68 -3.85
N GLU A 201 11.05 23.96 -2.65
CA GLU A 201 11.83 23.90 -1.40
C GLU A 201 12.22 22.47 -1.02
N TYR A 202 11.38 21.48 -1.34
CA TYR A 202 11.71 20.07 -1.15
C TYR A 202 12.80 19.66 -2.15
N LEU A 203 12.63 19.94 -3.44
CA LEU A 203 13.63 19.64 -4.47
C LEU A 203 14.98 20.29 -4.13
N ALA A 204 14.99 21.58 -3.75
CA ALA A 204 16.21 22.28 -3.36
C ALA A 204 16.87 21.76 -2.06
N SER A 205 16.19 20.88 -1.30
CA SER A 205 16.76 20.22 -0.13
C SER A 205 17.54 18.95 -0.49
N LEU A 206 17.27 18.36 -1.66
CA LEU A 206 17.99 17.23 -2.19
C LEU A 206 19.29 17.70 -2.88
N PRO A 207 20.40 16.95 -2.77
CA PRO A 207 21.56 17.17 -3.61
C PRO A 207 21.23 17.18 -5.11
N VAL A 208 22.12 17.77 -5.90
CA VAL A 208 22.06 17.68 -7.37
C VAL A 208 22.24 16.23 -7.80
N ASP A 209 21.51 15.81 -8.82
CA ASP A 209 21.52 14.46 -9.38
C ASP A 209 21.21 13.36 -8.33
N THR A 210 20.32 13.66 -7.37
CA THR A 210 19.86 12.65 -6.39
C THR A 210 18.90 11.69 -7.08
N PRO A 211 19.16 10.37 -7.13
CA PRO A 211 18.19 9.40 -7.62
C PRO A 211 16.91 9.45 -6.79
N VAL A 212 15.77 9.41 -7.46
CA VAL A 212 14.46 9.42 -6.81
C VAL A 212 13.55 8.38 -7.43
N LYS A 213 12.72 7.78 -6.58
CA LYS A 213 11.62 6.91 -6.96
C LYS A 213 10.30 7.66 -6.81
N VAL A 214 9.40 7.44 -7.76
CA VAL A 214 8.03 7.96 -7.73
C VAL A 214 7.10 6.79 -7.49
N GLU A 215 6.15 6.96 -6.59
CA GLU A 215 5.08 5.99 -6.35
C GLU A 215 3.73 6.70 -6.40
N VAL A 216 2.76 6.09 -7.09
CA VAL A 216 1.38 6.55 -7.13
C VAL A 216 0.45 5.39 -6.75
N GLY A 217 -0.33 5.59 -5.70
CA GLY A 217 -1.35 4.66 -5.24
C GLY A 217 -2.76 5.11 -5.59
N ALA A 218 -3.53 4.25 -6.25
CA ALA A 218 -4.98 4.41 -6.34
C ALA A 218 -5.61 3.79 -5.08
N ILE A 219 -6.43 4.57 -4.36
CA ILE A 219 -7.11 4.13 -3.14
C ILE A 219 -8.62 4.13 -3.40
N GLY A 220 -9.24 2.96 -3.31
CA GLY A 220 -10.67 2.74 -3.46
C GLY A 220 -11.44 2.72 -2.13
N GLY A 221 -12.70 2.30 -2.20
CA GLY A 221 -13.57 2.21 -1.02
C GLY A 221 -13.06 1.22 0.03
N GLU A 222 -13.23 1.57 1.31
CA GLU A 222 -12.69 0.82 2.47
C GLU A 222 -11.15 0.71 2.47
N ASP A 223 -10.49 1.72 1.88
CA ASP A 223 -9.04 1.94 1.85
C ASP A 223 -8.23 0.86 1.10
N ASN A 224 -8.84 -0.03 0.32
CA ASN A 224 -8.08 -0.92 -0.56
C ASN A 224 -7.26 -0.10 -1.55
N ALA A 225 -5.99 -0.47 -1.74
CA ALA A 225 -5.07 0.32 -2.51
C ALA A 225 -4.24 -0.52 -3.49
N THR A 226 -3.84 0.09 -4.60
CA THR A 226 -2.91 -0.50 -5.55
C THR A 226 -1.94 0.58 -6.01
N PHE A 227 -0.65 0.33 -5.79
CA PHE A 227 0.44 1.26 -6.02
C PHE A 227 1.25 0.87 -7.23
N THR A 228 1.68 1.87 -7.99
CA THR A 228 2.64 1.73 -9.08
C THR A 228 3.84 2.60 -8.74
N GLU A 229 5.02 2.00 -8.77
CA GLU A 229 6.29 2.70 -8.64
C GLU A 229 7.08 2.71 -9.94
N GLU A 230 7.83 3.79 -10.14
CA GLU A 230 8.76 4.00 -11.26
C GLU A 230 10.05 4.65 -10.72
N ASP A 231 11.18 4.14 -11.20
CA ASP A 231 12.52 4.57 -10.82
C ASP A 231 13.24 5.28 -11.99
N GLY A 232 14.55 5.50 -11.86
CA GLY A 232 15.37 6.06 -12.94
C GLY A 232 15.22 7.58 -13.13
N PHE A 233 14.59 8.26 -12.17
CA PHE A 233 14.49 9.72 -12.15
C PHE A 233 15.58 10.35 -11.28
N CYS A 234 15.90 11.62 -11.56
CA CYS A 234 16.80 12.41 -10.72
C CYS A 234 16.22 13.76 -10.33
N ALA A 235 16.34 14.10 -9.05
CA ALA A 235 16.02 15.43 -8.57
C ALA A 235 17.15 16.42 -8.90
N ASN A 236 16.76 17.62 -9.34
CA ASN A 236 17.67 18.72 -9.71
C ASN A 236 18.71 18.30 -10.78
N GLU A 237 18.29 17.52 -11.77
CA GLU A 237 19.14 17.01 -12.84
C GLU A 237 19.91 18.13 -13.57
N ASP A 238 21.24 18.02 -13.62
CA ASP A 238 22.11 18.89 -14.41
C ASP A 238 22.79 18.14 -15.59
N GLN A 239 22.97 16.81 -15.50
CA GLN A 239 23.73 16.02 -16.50
C GLN A 239 23.11 14.66 -16.90
N GLY A 240 21.88 14.34 -16.49
CA GLY A 240 21.34 12.97 -16.50
C GLY A 240 21.51 12.32 -15.14
N CYS A 241 20.67 11.34 -14.80
CA CYS A 241 21.05 10.40 -13.75
C CYS A 241 22.35 9.75 -14.19
N ASP A 242 23.43 9.97 -13.44
CA ASP A 242 24.70 9.33 -13.74
C ASP A 242 24.43 7.81 -13.71
N ASP A 243 24.40 7.19 -14.89
CA ASP A 243 24.69 5.77 -15.04
C ASP A 243 26.12 5.60 -14.51
N GLU A 244 26.29 5.40 -13.20
CA GLU A 244 27.54 4.88 -12.67
C GLU A 244 27.68 3.43 -13.20
N GLU A 245 28.16 3.31 -14.44
CA GLU A 245 28.91 2.15 -14.89
C GLU A 245 30.08 1.94 -13.89
N GLU A 246 29.93 1.07 -12.89
CA GLU A 246 31.04 0.28 -12.33
C GLU A 246 30.66 -1.18 -12.00
#